data_AF-A0A927SSF9-F1
#
_entry.id   AF-A0A927SSF9-F1
#
_cell.length_a   1.000
_cell.length_b   1.000
_cell.length_c   1.000
_cell.angle_alpha   90.00
_cell.angle_beta   90.00
_cell.angle_gamma   90.00
#
_symmetry.space_group_name_H-M   'P 1'
#
loop_
_entity.id
_entity.type
_entity.pdbx_description
1 polymer ?
#
loop_
_entity_poly.entity_id
_entity_poly.type
_entity_poly.pdbx_seq_one_letter_code
_entity_poly.pdbx_strand_id
1 'polypeptide(L)'
;MLGEVLVIHQAVVSDEGEDSFAVSNSPDRLMLCVADGCGGLGSRRYNGGRTGAYLASRLATGALTEWERPKPRIPVDAEHARFCLHGLQVAIDTTFRCYAQSMCQDETPSRIVGSMQRMLPTTLCMVQADIRTGQGVFIWAGDSRGYTLDGSGLHQYTQDDVRGDPDAFESLLKDRPLSNYICADKETALHARGFALPEKGLLLCATDGVYGIVSSPMELEMLLLDTLQHAWDQGSWQRALEKQLAPLLQDDTTLLCCPRGFGSFRELQRYFRPRWEELKREYIKPITARQHDRETVRALWQRYRIGYDRTEGMAHEQPDWRV
;
A
#
# COMPACT_ATOMS: atom_id res chain seq x y z
N MET A 1 -18.95 6.24 -12.07
CA MET A 1 -17.80 6.20 -12.99
C MET A 1 -16.55 6.02 -12.16
N LEU A 2 -15.63 5.15 -12.57
CA LEU A 2 -14.29 5.12 -11.98
C LEU A 2 -13.49 6.30 -12.51
N GLY A 3 -12.79 7.00 -11.64
CA GLY A 3 -11.83 8.02 -12.03
C GLY A 3 -10.59 7.39 -12.66
N GLU A 4 -9.82 8.20 -13.38
CA GLU A 4 -8.47 7.83 -13.78
C GLU A 4 -7.62 7.59 -12.52
N VAL A 5 -6.74 6.59 -12.55
CA VAL A 5 -5.89 6.26 -11.40
C VAL A 5 -4.75 7.26 -11.34
N LEU A 6 -4.57 7.91 -10.19
CA LEU A 6 -3.38 8.70 -9.88
C LEU A 6 -2.25 7.75 -9.51
N VAL A 7 -1.09 7.95 -10.14
CA VAL A 7 0.12 7.16 -9.91
C VAL A 7 1.23 8.11 -9.53
N ILE A 8 1.76 7.95 -8.33
CA ILE A 8 3.01 8.58 -7.89
C ILE A 8 4.01 7.45 -7.72
N HIS A 9 5.14 7.54 -8.40
CA HIS A 9 6.22 6.58 -8.33
C HIS A 9 7.54 7.34 -8.47
N GLN A 10 8.28 7.42 -7.37
CA GLN A 10 9.51 8.19 -7.26
C GLN A 10 10.57 7.34 -6.59
N ALA A 11 11.76 7.30 -7.17
CA ALA A 11 12.90 6.62 -6.59
C ALA A 11 13.83 7.63 -5.90
N VAL A 12 14.47 7.24 -4.78
CA VAL A 12 15.50 8.05 -4.13
C VAL A 12 16.67 8.28 -5.09
N VAL A 13 17.07 7.22 -5.78
CA VAL A 13 18.09 7.25 -6.83
C VAL A 13 17.42 6.90 -8.16
N SER A 14 17.47 7.84 -9.10
CA SER A 14 16.91 7.66 -10.44
C SER A 14 17.41 6.35 -11.05
N ASP A 15 16.49 5.60 -11.64
CA ASP A 15 16.73 4.31 -12.31
C ASP A 15 17.21 3.16 -11.40
N GLU A 16 17.37 3.37 -10.09
CA GLU A 16 17.74 2.33 -9.12
C GLU A 16 16.59 1.93 -8.18
N GLY A 17 15.41 2.55 -8.33
CA GLY A 17 14.27 2.32 -7.44
C GLY A 17 13.82 0.87 -7.33
N GLU A 18 13.79 0.37 -6.11
CA GLU A 18 13.41 -0.96 -5.69
C GLU A 18 11.89 -1.14 -5.62
N ASP A 19 11.11 -0.06 -5.58
CA ASP A 19 9.66 -0.08 -5.73
C ASP A 19 9.18 -0.56 -7.12
N SER A 20 7.99 -1.16 -7.15
CA SER A 20 7.25 -1.50 -8.37
C SER A 20 5.74 -1.40 -8.14
N PHE A 21 4.97 -1.23 -9.23
CA PHE A 21 3.52 -1.20 -9.16
C PHE A 21 2.85 -1.83 -10.39
N ALA A 22 1.58 -2.18 -10.24
CA ALA A 22 0.70 -2.58 -11.33
C ALA A 22 -0.70 -2.00 -11.16
N VAL A 23 -1.34 -1.62 -12.27
CA VAL A 23 -2.70 -1.08 -12.30
C VAL A 23 -3.50 -1.78 -13.39
N SER A 24 -4.70 -2.21 -13.06
CA SER A 24 -5.72 -2.65 -14.02
C SER A 24 -7.00 -1.91 -13.72
N ASN A 25 -7.43 -1.02 -14.62
CA ASN A 25 -8.63 -0.22 -14.45
C ASN A 25 -9.59 -0.46 -15.61
N SER A 26 -10.71 -1.10 -15.33
CA SER A 26 -11.79 -1.36 -16.28
C SER A 26 -13.12 -0.92 -15.68
N PRO A 27 -14.17 -0.66 -16.48
CA PRO A 27 -15.44 -0.13 -15.98
C PRO A 27 -16.05 -0.93 -14.81
N ASP A 28 -15.82 -2.24 -14.79
CA ASP A 28 -16.41 -3.15 -13.83
C ASP A 28 -15.43 -3.68 -12.77
N ARG A 29 -14.12 -3.43 -12.95
CA ARG A 29 -13.09 -4.03 -12.10
C ARG A 29 -11.87 -3.13 -11.99
N LEU A 30 -11.36 -3.02 -10.77
CA LEU A 30 -10.15 -2.29 -10.44
C LEU A 30 -9.16 -3.22 -9.73
N MET A 31 -7.89 -3.11 -10.10
CA MET A 31 -6.74 -3.62 -9.35
C MET A 31 -5.72 -2.49 -9.20
N LEU A 32 -5.30 -2.23 -7.97
CA LEU A 32 -4.10 -1.43 -7.67
C LEU A 32 -3.15 -2.33 -6.89
N CYS A 33 -1.87 -2.32 -7.25
CA CYS A 33 -0.85 -3.14 -6.60
C CYS A 33 0.44 -2.34 -6.46
N VAL A 34 1.02 -2.35 -5.26
CA VAL A 34 2.36 -1.82 -4.98
C VAL A 34 3.21 -2.92 -4.35
N ALA A 35 4.50 -2.90 -4.62
CA ALA A 35 5.49 -3.78 -4.02
C ALA A 35 6.75 -2.97 -3.77
N ASP A 36 7.23 -2.97 -2.52
CA ASP A 36 8.48 -2.35 -2.13
C ASP A 36 9.56 -3.42 -1.93
N GLY A 37 10.66 -3.29 -2.67
CA GLY A 37 11.78 -4.21 -2.59
C GLY A 37 12.59 -3.96 -1.31
N CYS A 38 12.78 -4.98 -0.47
CA CYS A 38 13.43 -4.78 0.83
C CYS A 38 14.96 -4.66 0.70
N GLY A 39 15.50 -3.47 0.37
CA GLY A 39 16.92 -3.23 0.04
C GLY A 39 17.94 -3.72 1.06
N GLY A 40 17.66 -3.54 2.35
CA GLY A 40 18.53 -4.05 3.42
C GLY A 40 18.69 -5.58 3.37
N LEU A 41 17.60 -6.31 3.12
CA LEU A 41 17.58 -7.78 3.05
C LEU A 41 18.01 -8.31 1.68
N GLY A 42 17.71 -7.55 0.62
CA GLY A 42 17.86 -7.90 -0.80
C GLY A 42 19.04 -7.25 -1.49
N SER A 43 20.01 -6.72 -0.74
CA SER A 43 21.15 -5.94 -1.25
C SER A 43 22.08 -6.70 -2.20
N ARG A 44 21.96 -8.04 -2.27
CA ARG A 44 22.69 -8.85 -3.25
C ARG A 44 22.33 -8.39 -4.67
N ARG A 45 23.34 -8.09 -5.47
CA ARG A 45 23.18 -7.78 -6.90
C ARG A 45 23.27 -9.04 -7.74
N TYR A 46 22.44 -9.12 -8.78
CA TYR A 46 22.37 -10.21 -9.75
C TYR A 46 22.93 -9.77 -11.12
N ASN A 47 23.00 -10.69 -12.07
CA ASN A 47 23.41 -10.39 -13.45
C ASN A 47 22.62 -9.19 -14.00
N GLY A 48 23.33 -8.19 -14.53
CA GLY A 48 22.76 -6.89 -14.91
C GLY A 48 22.82 -5.81 -13.83
N GLY A 49 23.44 -6.10 -12.67
CA GLY A 49 23.79 -5.10 -11.65
C GLY A 49 22.63 -4.65 -10.76
N ARG A 50 21.43 -5.24 -10.92
CA ARG A 50 20.22 -4.95 -10.13
C ARG A 50 20.21 -5.74 -8.82
N THR A 51 19.69 -5.14 -7.76
CA THR A 51 19.54 -5.78 -6.45
C THR A 51 18.45 -6.84 -6.49
N GLY A 52 18.48 -7.77 -5.53
CA GLY A 52 17.43 -8.76 -5.37
C GLY A 52 16.09 -8.11 -5.01
N ALA A 53 16.12 -7.06 -4.20
CA ALA A 53 14.97 -6.24 -3.86
C ALA A 53 14.31 -5.61 -5.10
N TYR A 54 15.10 -4.96 -5.97
CA TYR A 54 14.64 -4.41 -7.24
C TYR A 54 13.95 -5.46 -8.13
N LEU A 55 14.53 -6.65 -8.23
CA LEU A 55 13.99 -7.72 -9.06
C LEU A 55 12.72 -8.33 -8.43
N ALA A 56 12.70 -8.48 -7.10
CA ALA A 56 11.59 -9.05 -6.35
C ALA A 56 10.29 -8.27 -6.51
N SER A 57 10.33 -6.95 -6.36
CA SER A 57 9.12 -6.11 -6.49
C SER A 57 8.49 -6.25 -7.88
N ARG A 58 9.32 -6.31 -8.93
CA ARG A 58 8.89 -6.50 -10.33
C ARG A 58 8.35 -7.90 -10.59
N LEU A 59 8.93 -8.92 -9.96
CA LEU A 59 8.40 -10.29 -10.01
C LEU A 59 7.03 -10.38 -9.33
N ALA A 60 6.86 -9.73 -8.17
CA ALA A 60 5.60 -9.73 -7.43
C ALA A 60 4.48 -9.04 -8.23
N THR A 61 4.73 -7.83 -8.75
CA THR A 61 3.74 -7.10 -9.56
C THR A 61 3.44 -7.81 -10.88
N GLY A 62 4.44 -8.42 -11.51
CA GLY A 62 4.27 -9.25 -12.69
C GLY A 62 3.42 -10.51 -12.43
N ALA A 63 3.71 -11.26 -11.37
CA ALA A 63 2.94 -12.44 -10.98
C ALA A 63 1.48 -12.10 -10.69
N LEU A 64 1.23 -10.97 -10.02
CA LEU A 64 -0.14 -10.51 -9.77
C LEU A 64 -0.87 -10.06 -11.03
N THR A 65 -0.17 -9.40 -11.95
CA THR A 65 -0.77 -8.99 -13.23
C THR A 65 -1.25 -10.21 -14.02
N GLU A 66 -0.45 -11.29 -14.07
CA GLU A 66 -0.86 -12.54 -14.71
C GLU A 66 -1.97 -13.27 -13.93
N TRP A 67 -1.93 -13.25 -12.59
CA TRP A 67 -3.01 -13.79 -11.76
C TRP A 67 -4.36 -13.09 -11.97
N GLU A 68 -4.33 -11.78 -12.22
CA GLU A 68 -5.52 -10.96 -12.43
C GLU A 68 -6.06 -10.98 -13.85
N ARG A 69 -5.24 -11.42 -14.82
CA ARG A 69 -5.64 -11.57 -16.22
C ARG A 69 -6.92 -12.38 -16.43
N PRO A 70 -7.13 -13.56 -15.80
CA PRO A 70 -8.39 -14.31 -15.90
C PRO A 70 -9.56 -13.67 -15.14
N LYS A 71 -9.36 -12.54 -14.44
CA LYS A 71 -10.36 -11.84 -13.64
C LYS A 71 -11.00 -12.75 -12.58
N PRO A 72 -10.22 -13.30 -11.62
CA PRO A 72 -10.73 -14.18 -10.57
C PRO A 72 -11.88 -13.52 -9.80
N ARG A 73 -12.87 -14.27 -9.32
CA ARG A 73 -13.96 -13.66 -8.55
C ARG A 73 -13.41 -13.08 -7.24
N ILE A 74 -13.92 -11.91 -6.85
CA ILE A 74 -13.64 -11.37 -5.51
C ILE A 74 -14.22 -12.35 -4.49
N PRO A 75 -13.44 -12.80 -3.49
CA PRO A 75 -13.95 -13.71 -2.48
C PRO A 75 -15.09 -13.07 -1.68
N VAL A 76 -16.12 -13.85 -1.37
CA VAL A 76 -17.31 -13.37 -0.64
C VAL A 76 -17.23 -13.64 0.86
N ASP A 77 -16.36 -14.56 1.28
CA ASP A 77 -16.13 -14.94 2.67
C ASP A 77 -14.68 -15.44 2.88
N ALA A 78 -14.35 -15.76 4.13
CA ALA A 78 -13.03 -16.25 4.53
C ALA A 78 -12.64 -17.60 3.92
N GLU A 79 -13.60 -18.49 3.63
CA GLU A 79 -13.29 -19.81 3.06
C GLU A 79 -12.86 -19.67 1.60
N HIS A 80 -13.65 -18.95 0.82
CA HIS A 80 -13.32 -18.60 -0.56
C HIS A 80 -12.03 -17.80 -0.63
N ALA A 81 -11.80 -16.89 0.32
CA ALA A 81 -10.57 -16.11 0.40
C ALA A 81 -9.35 -17.02 0.58
N ARG A 82 -9.37 -17.94 1.55
CA ARG A 82 -8.27 -18.89 1.76
C ARG A 82 -7.95 -19.71 0.50
N PHE A 83 -8.97 -20.17 -0.21
CA PHE A 83 -8.77 -20.89 -1.46
C PHE A 83 -8.09 -20.02 -2.54
N CYS A 84 -8.58 -18.81 -2.76
CA CYS A 84 -8.00 -17.87 -3.72
C CYS A 84 -6.57 -17.46 -3.34
N LEU A 85 -6.32 -17.20 -2.05
CA LEU A 85 -5.00 -16.83 -1.54
C LEU A 85 -4.01 -17.97 -1.73
N HIS A 86 -4.39 -19.21 -1.44
CA HIS A 86 -3.52 -20.36 -1.64
C HIS A 86 -3.08 -20.48 -3.10
N GLY A 87 -4.00 -20.33 -4.05
CA GLY A 87 -3.66 -20.34 -5.48
C GLY A 87 -2.69 -19.22 -5.87
N LEU A 88 -2.90 -18.01 -5.33
CA LEU A 88 -2.01 -16.88 -5.55
C LEU A 88 -0.62 -17.10 -4.93
N GLN A 89 -0.55 -17.60 -3.69
CA GLN A 89 0.70 -17.95 -3.01
C GLN A 89 1.51 -18.95 -3.84
N VAL A 90 0.86 -19.99 -4.36
CA VAL A 90 1.50 -20.98 -5.24
C VAL A 90 2.02 -20.32 -6.53
N ALA A 91 1.27 -19.40 -7.14
CA ALA A 91 1.69 -18.69 -8.34
C ALA A 91 2.92 -17.78 -8.09
N ILE A 92 2.91 -17.04 -6.97
CA ILE A 92 4.03 -16.19 -6.54
C ILE A 92 5.26 -17.06 -6.24
N ASP A 93 5.12 -18.09 -5.41
CA ASP A 93 6.22 -18.97 -5.02
C ASP A 93 6.85 -19.66 -6.23
N THR A 94 6.02 -20.10 -7.18
CA THR A 94 6.50 -20.70 -8.43
C THR A 94 7.29 -19.68 -9.25
N THR A 95 6.77 -18.46 -9.41
CA THR A 95 7.44 -17.38 -10.15
C THR A 95 8.80 -17.04 -9.52
N PHE A 96 8.84 -16.84 -8.20
CA PHE A 96 10.08 -16.50 -7.48
C PHE A 96 11.10 -17.62 -7.52
N ARG A 97 10.68 -18.88 -7.30
CA ARG A 97 11.58 -20.04 -7.35
C ARG A 97 12.14 -20.28 -8.76
N CYS A 98 11.31 -20.21 -9.80
CA CYS A 98 11.78 -20.37 -11.18
C CYS A 98 12.80 -19.28 -11.55
N TYR A 99 12.54 -18.03 -11.17
CA TYR A 99 13.47 -16.94 -11.42
C TYR A 99 14.79 -17.12 -10.65
N ALA A 100 14.72 -17.43 -9.35
CA ALA A 100 15.89 -17.72 -8.53
C ALA A 100 16.74 -18.86 -9.10
N GLN A 101 16.11 -19.96 -9.55
CA GLN A 101 16.80 -21.08 -10.17
C GLN A 101 17.50 -20.70 -11.47
N SER A 102 16.87 -19.88 -12.32
CA SER A 102 17.53 -19.39 -13.55
C SER A 102 18.78 -18.55 -13.25
N MET A 103 18.77 -17.78 -12.15
CA MET A 103 19.93 -16.99 -11.73
C MET A 103 21.07 -17.85 -11.17
N CYS A 104 20.75 -18.94 -10.47
CA CYS A 104 21.77 -19.86 -9.94
C CYS A 104 22.48 -20.69 -11.02
N GLN A 105 21.91 -20.82 -12.22
CA GLN A 105 22.55 -21.53 -13.34
C GLN A 105 23.73 -20.75 -13.94
N ASP A 106 23.74 -19.42 -13.76
CA ASP A 106 24.75 -18.52 -14.33
C ASP A 106 25.89 -18.17 -13.35
N GLU A 107 25.85 -18.64 -12.10
CA GLU A 107 26.86 -18.29 -11.09
C GLU A 107 27.82 -19.44 -10.75
N THR A 108 29.12 -19.11 -10.76
CA THR A 108 30.15 -19.91 -10.07
C THR A 108 29.98 -19.71 -8.56
N PRO A 109 30.01 -20.79 -7.74
CA PRO A 109 29.70 -20.69 -6.34
C PRO A 109 30.78 -19.86 -5.64
N SER A 110 30.44 -18.69 -5.12
CA SER A 110 31.37 -17.96 -4.27
C SER A 110 30.69 -17.18 -3.14
N ARG A 111 31.30 -17.43 -1.98
CA ARG A 111 31.24 -16.76 -0.68
C ARG A 111 29.95 -16.89 0.12
N ILE A 112 30.16 -17.54 1.28
CA ILE A 112 29.38 -17.55 2.51
C ILE A 112 28.44 -16.34 2.57
N VAL A 113 27.17 -16.59 2.29
CA VAL A 113 26.08 -15.64 2.46
C VAL A 113 25.74 -15.65 3.95
N GLY A 114 25.86 -14.51 4.62
CA GLY A 114 25.42 -14.37 6.00
C GLY A 114 23.93 -14.67 6.10
N SER A 115 23.50 -15.35 7.17
CA SER A 115 22.13 -15.82 7.39
C SER A 115 21.03 -14.74 7.45
N MET A 116 21.37 -13.48 7.20
CA MET A 116 20.46 -12.32 7.24
C MET A 116 20.01 -11.85 5.86
N GLN A 117 20.74 -12.17 4.77
CA GLN A 117 20.31 -11.81 3.42
C GLN A 117 19.21 -12.75 2.94
N ARG A 118 18.19 -12.19 2.31
CA ARG A 118 17.07 -12.92 1.71
C ARG A 118 17.17 -12.93 0.21
N MET A 119 16.66 -13.99 -0.41
CA MET A 119 16.71 -14.13 -1.85
C MET A 119 15.47 -13.48 -2.46
N LEU A 120 15.67 -12.37 -3.18
CA LEU A 120 14.58 -11.62 -3.83
C LEU A 120 13.48 -11.20 -2.83
N PRO A 121 13.76 -10.40 -1.77
CA PRO A 121 12.73 -9.98 -0.82
C PRO A 121 11.96 -8.75 -1.28
N THR A 122 10.64 -8.76 -1.09
CA THR A 122 9.73 -7.63 -1.35
C THR A 122 8.51 -7.68 -0.45
N THR A 123 7.96 -6.52 -0.13
CA THR A 123 6.60 -6.37 0.39
C THR A 123 5.59 -6.43 -0.77
N LEU A 124 4.31 -6.50 -0.43
CA LEU A 124 3.21 -6.47 -1.37
C LEU A 124 1.96 -5.89 -0.71
N CYS A 125 1.28 -4.96 -1.37
CA CYS A 125 -0.09 -4.59 -1.06
C CYS A 125 -0.90 -4.41 -2.35
N MET A 126 -2.06 -5.05 -2.41
CA MET A 126 -2.99 -4.98 -3.52
C MET A 126 -4.41 -4.75 -3.03
N VAL A 127 -5.18 -3.98 -3.80
CA VAL A 127 -6.64 -3.97 -3.75
C VAL A 127 -7.20 -4.50 -5.05
N GLN A 128 -8.13 -5.45 -4.95
CA GLN A 128 -8.98 -5.88 -6.07
C GLN A 128 -10.42 -5.49 -5.76
N ALA A 129 -11.14 -4.95 -6.73
CA ALA A 129 -12.53 -4.55 -6.54
C ALA A 129 -13.40 -4.89 -7.74
N ASP A 130 -14.59 -5.43 -7.48
CA ASP A 130 -15.67 -5.53 -8.45
C ASP A 130 -16.64 -4.36 -8.24
N ILE A 131 -16.69 -3.48 -9.24
CA ILE A 131 -17.45 -2.23 -9.17
C ILE A 131 -18.95 -2.47 -9.28
N ARG A 132 -19.37 -3.56 -9.93
CA ARG A 132 -20.78 -3.91 -10.10
C ARG A 132 -21.38 -4.43 -8.81
N THR A 133 -20.62 -5.26 -8.08
CA THR A 133 -21.06 -5.79 -6.78
C THR A 133 -20.79 -4.82 -5.64
N GLY A 134 -19.87 -3.86 -5.82
CA GLY A 134 -19.43 -2.96 -4.75
C GLY A 134 -18.59 -3.68 -3.69
N GLN A 135 -17.90 -4.75 -4.07
CA GLN A 135 -17.11 -5.60 -3.17
C GLN A 135 -15.63 -5.50 -3.52
N GLY A 136 -14.78 -5.48 -2.51
CA GLY A 136 -13.34 -5.44 -2.69
C GLY A 136 -12.61 -6.36 -1.71
N VAL A 137 -11.36 -6.63 -2.02
CA VAL A 137 -10.44 -7.35 -1.16
C VAL A 137 -9.08 -6.66 -1.18
N PHE A 138 -8.52 -6.43 0.01
CA PHE A 138 -7.10 -6.13 0.17
C PHE A 138 -6.33 -7.43 0.37
N ILE A 139 -5.18 -7.56 -0.29
CA ILE A 139 -4.24 -8.68 -0.16
C ILE A 139 -2.85 -8.10 0.10
N TRP A 140 -2.15 -8.57 1.12
CA TRP A 140 -0.85 -7.99 1.48
C TRP A 140 0.12 -8.96 2.15
N ALA A 141 1.39 -8.57 2.16
CA ALA A 141 2.47 -9.13 2.97
C ALA A 141 3.56 -8.06 3.15
N GLY A 142 4.01 -7.83 4.38
CA GLY A 142 4.90 -6.71 4.71
C GLY A 142 4.12 -5.51 5.26
N ASP A 143 4.67 -4.32 5.07
CA ASP A 143 4.14 -3.05 5.60
C ASP A 143 3.73 -2.06 4.50
N SER A 144 3.73 -2.44 3.22
CA SER A 144 2.93 -1.69 2.24
C SER A 144 1.45 -1.69 2.67
N ARG A 145 0.77 -0.54 2.58
CA ARG A 145 -0.56 -0.34 3.15
C ARG A 145 -1.67 -0.11 2.13
N GLY A 146 -2.83 -0.69 2.41
CA GLY A 146 -4.07 -0.52 1.66
C GLY A 146 -5.08 0.32 2.43
N TYR A 147 -5.66 1.31 1.75
CA TYR A 147 -6.58 2.27 2.37
C TYR A 147 -7.85 2.50 1.55
N THR A 148 -8.90 2.92 2.25
CA THR A 148 -9.96 3.74 1.67
C THR A 148 -9.94 5.14 2.28
N LEU A 149 -10.38 6.15 1.52
CA LEU A 149 -10.61 7.50 2.03
C LEU A 149 -12.02 7.94 1.62
N ASP A 150 -12.87 8.24 2.59
CA ASP A 150 -14.22 8.73 2.35
C ASP A 150 -14.54 9.98 3.22
N GLY A 151 -15.80 10.41 3.23
CA GLY A 151 -16.22 11.60 3.97
C GLY A 151 -15.99 11.52 5.48
N SER A 152 -15.77 10.33 6.04
CA SER A 152 -15.47 10.10 7.46
C SER A 152 -13.98 10.04 7.78
N GLY A 153 -13.12 9.82 6.79
CA GLY A 153 -11.67 9.91 6.93
C GLY A 153 -10.89 8.83 6.17
N LEU A 154 -9.60 8.76 6.46
CA LEU A 154 -8.71 7.71 5.95
C LEU A 154 -8.86 6.44 6.78
N HIS A 155 -8.93 5.28 6.14
CA HIS A 155 -9.17 3.99 6.76
C HIS A 155 -8.12 2.97 6.28
N GLN A 156 -7.33 2.41 7.20
CA GLN A 156 -6.33 1.37 6.91
C GLN A 156 -6.95 -0.01 7.06
N TYR A 157 -6.85 -0.83 6.01
CA TYR A 157 -7.40 -2.20 5.99
C TYR A 157 -6.34 -3.29 6.16
N THR A 158 -5.09 -3.01 5.83
CA THR A 158 -3.97 -3.95 5.91
C THR A 158 -3.20 -3.74 7.21
N GLN A 159 -2.87 -4.82 7.94
CA GLN A 159 -2.03 -4.74 9.13
C GLN A 159 -0.55 -4.90 8.76
N ASP A 160 0.32 -4.02 9.25
CA ASP A 160 1.75 -4.10 8.97
C ASP A 160 2.34 -5.39 9.54
N ASP A 161 3.09 -6.13 8.73
CA ASP A 161 3.83 -7.30 9.17
C ASP A 161 5.18 -6.92 9.79
N VAL A 162 5.15 -6.30 10.97
CA VAL A 162 6.34 -5.87 11.71
C VAL A 162 6.39 -6.45 13.13
N ARG A 163 7.59 -6.60 13.69
CA ARG A 163 7.76 -7.19 15.02
C ARG A 163 7.13 -6.36 16.14
N GLY A 164 6.43 -7.04 17.04
CA GLY A 164 5.89 -6.46 18.28
C GLY A 164 4.63 -5.61 18.07
N ASP A 165 3.89 -5.87 17.00
CA ASP A 165 2.49 -5.45 16.76
C ASP A 165 2.19 -3.99 17.15
N PRO A 166 2.92 -3.01 16.58
CA PRO A 166 2.61 -1.60 16.76
C PRO A 166 1.27 -1.22 16.13
N ASP A 167 0.61 -0.21 16.71
CA ASP A 167 -0.41 0.51 15.96
C ASP A 167 0.21 1.38 14.85
N ALA A 168 -0.61 1.84 13.90
CA ALA A 168 -0.14 2.59 12.74
C ALA A 168 0.66 3.86 13.10
N PHE A 169 0.38 4.49 14.26
CA PHE A 169 1.17 5.62 14.75
C PHE A 169 2.53 5.18 15.30
N GLU A 170 2.58 4.08 16.05
CA GLU A 170 3.82 3.51 16.57
C GLU A 170 4.75 2.99 15.46
N SER A 171 4.19 2.47 14.36
CA SER A 171 4.98 2.09 13.17
C SER A 171 5.76 3.26 12.59
N LEU A 172 5.21 4.49 12.60
CA LEU A 172 5.90 5.67 12.09
C LEU A 172 7.06 6.13 12.98
N LEU A 173 7.07 5.73 14.26
CA LEU A 173 8.02 6.24 15.25
C LEU A 173 9.30 5.41 15.34
N LYS A 174 9.25 4.16 14.89
CA LYS A 174 10.35 3.21 15.02
C LYS A 174 10.41 2.35 13.78
N ASP A 175 11.55 2.37 13.11
CA ASP A 175 11.90 1.36 12.14
C ASP A 175 11.99 -0.01 12.85
N ARG A 176 11.05 -0.90 12.52
CA ARG A 176 10.90 -2.21 13.13
C ARG A 176 11.12 -3.27 12.04
N PRO A 177 11.90 -4.33 12.32
CA PRO A 177 12.09 -5.39 11.34
C PRO A 177 10.76 -6.03 10.92
N LEU A 178 10.60 -6.23 9.61
CA LEU A 178 9.50 -7.00 9.04
C LEU A 178 9.47 -8.43 9.62
N SER A 179 8.28 -8.91 9.98
CA SER A 179 8.01 -10.29 10.37
C SER A 179 7.55 -11.15 9.19
N ASN A 180 6.94 -10.55 8.17
CA ASN A 180 6.51 -11.23 6.94
C ASN A 180 6.76 -10.34 5.71
N TYR A 181 7.00 -11.00 4.58
CA TYR A 181 7.37 -10.43 3.27
C TYR A 181 7.48 -11.60 2.28
N ILE A 182 7.47 -11.31 0.99
CA ILE A 182 7.64 -12.31 -0.08
C ILE A 182 9.14 -12.48 -0.37
N CYS A 183 9.62 -13.72 -0.50
CA CYS A 183 10.97 -14.00 -1.00
C CYS A 183 11.07 -15.42 -1.56
N ALA A 184 12.14 -15.72 -2.30
CA ALA A 184 12.30 -17.01 -2.99
C ALA A 184 12.76 -18.16 -2.08
N ASP A 185 13.31 -17.86 -0.90
CA ASP A 185 13.87 -18.82 0.05
C ASP A 185 12.89 -19.29 1.15
N LYS A 186 11.64 -18.81 1.14
CA LYS A 186 10.57 -19.26 2.05
C LYS A 186 9.21 -19.30 1.35
N GLU A 187 8.25 -20.02 1.90
CA GLU A 187 6.88 -20.01 1.40
C GLU A 187 6.22 -18.64 1.66
N THR A 188 5.51 -18.13 0.65
CA THR A 188 4.79 -16.87 0.79
C THR A 188 3.61 -17.03 1.75
N ALA A 189 3.50 -16.12 2.72
CA ALA A 189 2.31 -15.96 3.56
C ALA A 189 1.61 -14.66 3.18
N LEU A 190 0.42 -14.74 2.59
CA LEU A 190 -0.40 -13.58 2.28
C LEU A 190 -1.54 -13.46 3.29
N HIS A 191 -1.89 -12.22 3.60
CA HIS A 191 -3.11 -11.87 4.32
C HIS A 191 -4.15 -11.35 3.35
N ALA A 192 -5.43 -11.49 3.70
CA ALA A 192 -6.48 -10.83 2.96
C ALA A 192 -7.65 -10.36 3.82
N ARG A 193 -8.31 -9.31 3.33
CA ARG A 193 -9.45 -8.70 3.98
C ARG A 193 -10.49 -8.23 2.96
N GLY A 194 -11.71 -8.75 3.09
CA GLY A 194 -12.86 -8.28 2.33
C GLY A 194 -13.38 -6.96 2.87
N PHE A 195 -13.90 -6.11 1.99
CA PHE A 195 -14.58 -4.87 2.38
C PHE A 195 -15.64 -4.44 1.35
N ALA A 196 -16.57 -3.59 1.78
CA ALA A 196 -17.51 -2.92 0.89
C ALA A 196 -16.88 -1.65 0.31
N LEU A 197 -17.02 -1.44 -1.00
CA LEU A 197 -16.53 -0.23 -1.62
C LEU A 197 -17.34 0.98 -1.11
N PRO A 198 -16.67 2.09 -0.75
CA PRO A 198 -17.38 3.31 -0.40
C PRO A 198 -18.16 3.83 -1.62
N GLU A 199 -19.38 4.33 -1.40
CA GLU A 199 -20.23 4.89 -2.46
C GLU A 199 -19.52 6.03 -3.20
N LYS A 200 -18.80 6.87 -2.45
CA LYS A 200 -17.89 7.89 -2.96
C LYS A 200 -16.64 7.91 -2.10
N GLY A 201 -15.48 8.02 -2.73
CA GLY A 201 -14.22 8.02 -1.99
C GLY A 201 -13.03 7.67 -2.87
N LEU A 202 -11.92 7.35 -2.23
CA LEU A 202 -10.68 6.90 -2.88
C LEU A 202 -10.34 5.48 -2.41
N LEU A 203 -9.77 4.69 -3.31
CA LEU A 203 -9.07 3.45 -2.99
C LEU A 203 -7.58 3.68 -3.17
N LEU A 204 -6.75 3.30 -2.19
CA LEU A 204 -5.32 3.56 -2.21
C LEU A 204 -4.49 2.31 -1.88
N CYS A 205 -3.32 2.22 -2.50
CA CYS A 205 -2.22 1.34 -2.09
C CYS A 205 -0.94 2.16 -2.06
N ALA A 206 -0.16 2.02 -1.00
CA ALA A 206 1.01 2.84 -0.74
C ALA A 206 2.16 2.02 -0.17
N THR A 207 3.38 2.25 -0.65
CA THR A 207 4.61 1.80 0.02
C THR A 207 4.88 2.66 1.25
N ASP A 208 5.79 2.21 2.11
CA ASP A 208 6.13 2.91 3.35
C ASP A 208 6.77 4.28 3.11
N GLY A 209 7.50 4.48 2.01
CA GLY A 209 7.99 5.80 1.60
C GLY A 209 6.90 6.88 1.47
N VAL A 210 5.63 6.50 1.26
CA VAL A 210 4.50 7.44 1.23
C VAL A 210 4.12 7.94 2.61
N TYR A 211 4.04 7.04 3.59
CA TYR A 211 3.50 7.35 4.92
C TYR A 211 4.59 7.56 5.97
N GLY A 212 5.81 7.09 5.72
CA GLY A 212 6.98 7.26 6.59
C GLY A 212 7.50 8.69 6.65
N ILE A 213 7.08 9.56 5.71
CA ILE A 213 7.47 10.97 5.67
C ILE A 213 6.65 11.87 6.62
N VAL A 214 5.54 11.37 7.18
CA VAL A 214 4.68 12.13 8.10
C VAL A 214 4.87 11.67 9.55
N SER A 215 4.59 12.55 10.50
CA SER A 215 4.73 12.23 11.93
C SER A 215 3.49 11.56 12.52
N SER A 216 2.36 11.53 11.79
CA SER A 216 1.15 10.85 12.21
C SER A 216 0.23 10.48 11.05
N PRO A 217 -0.66 9.47 11.21
CA PRO A 217 -1.66 9.15 10.18
C PRO A 217 -2.61 10.30 9.83
N MET A 218 -2.89 11.19 10.78
CA MET A 218 -3.70 12.40 10.56
C MET A 218 -3.05 13.34 9.54
N GLU A 219 -1.72 13.44 9.55
CA GLU A 219 -0.98 14.27 8.60
C GLU A 219 -0.92 13.65 7.20
N LEU A 220 -0.91 12.31 7.10
CA LEU A 220 -1.05 11.64 5.80
C LEU A 220 -2.42 11.97 5.17
N GLU A 221 -3.50 11.85 5.93
CA GLU A 221 -4.82 12.26 5.44
C GLU A 221 -4.82 13.74 5.05
N MET A 222 -4.20 14.60 5.86
CA MET A 222 -4.11 16.02 5.58
C MET A 222 -3.33 16.30 4.29
N LEU A 223 -2.23 15.60 4.04
CA LEU A 223 -1.44 15.73 2.81
C LEU A 223 -2.29 15.43 1.57
N LEU A 224 -3.04 14.33 1.60
CA LEU A 224 -3.95 13.94 0.51
C LEU A 224 -5.05 14.98 0.29
N LEU A 225 -5.70 15.42 1.36
CA LEU A 225 -6.83 16.35 1.28
C LEU A 225 -6.41 17.78 0.95
N ASP A 226 -5.30 18.27 1.51
CA ASP A 226 -4.81 19.63 1.26
C ASP A 226 -4.37 19.82 -0.18
N THR A 227 -3.61 18.87 -0.72
CA THR A 227 -3.21 18.89 -2.13
C THR A 227 -4.43 18.80 -3.05
N LEU A 228 -5.44 17.99 -2.70
CA LEU A 228 -6.70 17.91 -3.44
C LEU A 228 -7.45 19.24 -3.45
N GLN A 229 -7.60 19.91 -2.31
CA GLN A 229 -8.37 21.16 -2.21
C GLN A 229 -7.73 22.33 -2.97
N HIS A 230 -6.40 22.34 -3.10
CA HIS A 230 -5.66 23.40 -3.80
C HIS A 230 -5.36 23.10 -5.28
N ALA A 231 -5.62 21.87 -5.73
CA ALA A 231 -5.46 21.48 -7.12
C ALA A 231 -6.56 22.05 -8.03
N TRP A 232 -6.22 22.25 -9.30
CA TRP A 232 -7.13 22.73 -10.35
C TRP A 232 -7.90 21.58 -11.01
N ASP A 233 -7.20 20.48 -11.23
CA ASP A 233 -7.63 19.26 -11.88
C ASP A 233 -6.81 18.06 -11.33
N GLN A 234 -7.14 16.86 -11.81
CA GLN A 234 -6.46 15.63 -11.39
C GLN A 234 -4.95 15.64 -11.68
N GLY A 235 -4.51 16.15 -12.84
CA GLY A 235 -3.09 16.20 -13.18
C GLY A 235 -2.31 17.15 -12.27
N SER A 236 -2.90 18.29 -11.89
CA SER A 236 -2.31 19.22 -10.93
C SER A 236 -2.30 18.67 -9.51
N TRP A 237 -3.28 17.83 -9.15
CA TRP A 237 -3.29 17.13 -7.87
C TRP A 237 -2.16 16.11 -7.80
N GLN A 238 -1.97 15.29 -8.84
CA GLN A 238 -0.85 14.36 -8.92
C GLN A 238 0.48 15.08 -8.78
N ARG A 239 0.72 16.15 -9.56
CA ARG A 239 1.96 16.95 -9.47
C ARG A 239 2.16 17.57 -8.09
N ALA A 240 1.09 17.97 -7.42
CA ALA A 240 1.17 18.53 -6.07
C ALA A 240 1.59 17.46 -5.04
N LEU A 241 1.04 16.25 -5.14
CA LEU A 241 1.45 15.12 -4.31
C LEU A 241 2.90 14.72 -4.59
N GLU A 242 3.28 14.55 -5.85
CA GLU A 242 4.68 14.28 -6.27
C GLU A 242 5.65 15.32 -5.69
N LYS A 243 5.28 16.59 -5.72
CA LYS A 243 6.11 17.69 -5.19
C LYS A 243 6.22 17.68 -3.67
N GLN A 244 5.18 17.25 -2.95
CA GLN A 244 5.21 17.18 -1.48
C GLN A 244 5.97 15.94 -0.99
N LEU A 245 5.92 14.84 -1.75
CA LEU A 245 6.61 13.59 -1.43
C LEU A 245 8.11 13.67 -1.77
N ALA A 246 8.48 14.24 -2.92
CA ALA A 246 9.86 14.25 -3.41
C ALA A 246 10.93 14.82 -2.45
N PRO A 247 10.71 15.96 -1.76
CA PRO A 247 11.73 16.55 -0.88
C PRO A 247 11.98 15.75 0.41
N LEU A 248 11.06 14.82 0.72
CA LEU A 248 11.07 14.04 1.96
C LEU A 248 11.48 12.58 1.72
N LEU A 249 11.86 12.23 0.48
CA LEU A 249 12.31 10.88 0.10
C LEU A 249 13.52 10.46 0.93
N GLN A 250 13.25 9.61 1.93
CA GLN A 250 14.26 8.79 2.59
C GLN A 250 14.27 7.37 2.02
N ASP A 251 13.18 6.99 1.36
CA ASP A 251 12.98 5.73 0.65
C ASP A 251 12.19 5.96 -0.65
N ASP A 252 12.14 4.93 -1.50
CA ASP A 252 11.31 4.95 -2.70
C ASP A 252 9.84 5.09 -2.33
N THR A 253 9.09 5.79 -3.17
CA THR A 253 7.72 6.18 -2.86
C THR A 253 6.80 5.81 -4.01
N THR A 254 5.85 4.94 -3.70
CA THR A 254 4.81 4.53 -4.63
C THR A 254 3.43 4.67 -4.00
N LEU A 255 2.61 5.56 -4.54
CA LEU A 255 1.21 5.74 -4.18
C LEU A 255 0.32 5.56 -5.41
N LEU A 256 -0.59 4.59 -5.32
CA LEU A 256 -1.70 4.43 -6.25
C LEU A 256 -2.98 4.93 -5.60
N CYS A 257 -3.74 5.76 -6.30
CA CYS A 257 -5.00 6.32 -5.79
C CYS A 257 -6.06 6.35 -6.88
N CYS A 258 -7.20 5.69 -6.67
CA CYS A 258 -8.32 5.68 -7.60
C CYS A 258 -9.55 6.38 -6.99
N PRO A 259 -9.97 7.54 -7.52
CA PRO A 259 -11.23 8.17 -7.16
C PRO A 259 -12.44 7.37 -7.67
N ARG A 260 -13.47 7.25 -6.85
CA ARG A 260 -14.70 6.53 -7.19
C ARG A 260 -15.95 7.34 -6.85
N GLY A 261 -16.94 7.29 -7.73
CA GLY A 261 -18.28 7.80 -7.45
C GLY A 261 -18.45 9.30 -7.73
N PHE A 262 -17.49 9.91 -8.44
CA PHE A 262 -17.51 11.32 -8.81
C PHE A 262 -17.71 11.47 -10.32
N GLY A 263 -18.52 12.44 -10.73
CA GLY A 263 -18.70 12.85 -12.12
C GLY A 263 -17.73 13.94 -12.57
N SER A 264 -17.03 14.60 -11.64
CA SER A 264 -15.99 15.58 -11.95
C SER A 264 -15.00 15.78 -10.80
N PHE A 265 -13.82 16.32 -11.11
CA PHE A 265 -12.84 16.71 -10.09
C PHE A 265 -13.39 17.76 -9.09
N ARG A 266 -14.25 18.66 -9.56
CA ARG A 266 -14.92 19.65 -8.67
C ARG A 266 -15.87 18.99 -7.68
N GLU A 267 -16.54 17.91 -8.08
CA GLU A 267 -17.39 17.14 -7.17
C GLU A 267 -16.55 16.44 -6.11
N LEU A 268 -15.43 15.82 -6.50
CA LEU A 268 -14.45 15.23 -5.58
C LEU A 268 -13.96 16.25 -4.54
N GLN A 269 -13.55 17.45 -4.98
CA GLN A 269 -13.14 18.53 -4.06
C GLN A 269 -14.26 18.94 -3.10
N ARG A 270 -15.50 19.11 -3.60
CA ARG A 270 -16.65 19.49 -2.77
C ARG A 270 -16.97 18.42 -1.73
N TYR A 271 -16.92 17.14 -2.12
CA TYR A 271 -17.18 16.01 -1.24
C TYR A 271 -16.19 15.97 -0.06
N PHE A 272 -14.90 16.18 -0.32
CA PHE A 272 -13.87 16.11 0.72
C PHE A 272 -13.66 17.40 1.51
N ARG A 273 -14.30 18.51 1.12
CA ARG A 273 -14.11 19.81 1.79
C ARG A 273 -14.50 19.79 3.28
N PRO A 274 -15.67 19.26 3.69
CA PRO A 274 -16.03 19.21 5.10
C PRO A 274 -14.99 18.42 5.93
N ARG A 275 -14.55 17.28 5.41
CA ARG A 275 -13.54 16.45 6.08
C ARG A 275 -12.19 17.15 6.19
N TRP A 276 -11.76 17.85 5.13
CA TRP A 276 -10.54 18.67 5.16
C TRP A 276 -10.61 19.78 6.23
N GLU A 277 -11.75 20.47 6.35
CA GLU A 277 -11.95 21.53 7.36
C GLU A 277 -11.94 20.97 8.79
N GLU A 278 -12.60 19.84 9.00
CA GLU A 278 -12.62 19.12 10.28
C GLU A 278 -11.22 18.64 10.66
N LEU A 279 -10.54 17.90 9.78
CA LEU A 279 -9.21 17.36 10.02
C LEU A 279 -8.22 18.48 10.39
N LYS A 280 -8.26 19.57 9.62
CA LYS A 280 -7.41 20.74 9.85
C LYS A 280 -7.70 21.40 11.20
N ARG A 281 -8.97 21.54 11.59
CA ARG A 281 -9.37 22.19 12.84
C ARG A 281 -9.09 21.33 14.06
N GLU A 282 -9.41 20.04 14.00
CA GLU A 282 -9.48 19.16 15.16
C GLU A 282 -8.19 18.42 15.45
N TYR A 283 -7.36 18.20 14.42
CA TYR A 283 -6.13 17.42 14.56
C TYR A 283 -4.90 18.26 14.19
N ILE A 284 -4.84 18.83 12.99
CA ILE A 284 -3.61 19.47 12.48
C ILE A 284 -3.27 20.77 13.21
N LYS A 285 -4.24 21.68 13.38
CA LYS A 285 -4.00 22.94 14.14
C LYS A 285 -3.49 22.68 15.57
N PRO A 286 -4.09 21.76 16.36
CA PRO A 286 -3.55 21.37 17.66
C PRO A 286 -2.12 20.80 17.59
N ILE A 287 -1.82 19.92 16.63
CA ILE A 287 -0.47 19.35 16.44
C ILE A 287 0.55 20.46 16.20
N THR A 288 0.28 21.36 15.25
CA THR A 288 1.19 22.47 14.92
C THR A 288 1.32 23.46 16.08
N ALA A 289 0.23 23.80 16.78
CA ALA A 289 0.25 24.73 17.91
C ALA A 289 1.08 24.22 19.09
N ARG A 290 1.19 22.90 19.23
CA ARG A 290 2.02 22.23 20.24
C ARG A 290 3.39 21.79 19.70
N GLN A 291 3.79 22.28 18.52
CA GLN A 291 5.07 21.98 17.89
C GLN A 291 5.33 20.47 17.74
N HIS A 292 4.29 19.72 17.38
CA HIS A 292 4.37 18.26 17.21
C HIS A 292 4.80 17.51 18.48
N ASP A 293 4.45 18.06 19.66
CA ASP A 293 4.64 17.38 20.94
C ASP A 293 4.02 15.97 20.94
N ARG A 294 4.81 14.98 21.37
CA ARG A 294 4.47 13.55 21.20
C ARG A 294 3.26 13.14 22.02
N GLU A 295 3.10 13.67 23.23
CA GLU A 295 1.96 13.36 24.09
C GLU A 295 0.67 13.90 23.47
N THR A 296 0.71 15.13 22.96
CA THR A 296 -0.39 15.75 22.23
C THR A 296 -0.78 14.92 21.00
N VAL A 297 0.18 14.56 20.15
CA VAL A 297 -0.08 13.79 18.93
C VAL A 297 -0.65 12.41 19.28
N ARG A 298 -0.11 11.72 20.29
CA ARG A 298 -0.62 10.42 20.74
C ARG A 298 -2.05 10.52 21.27
N ALA A 299 -2.39 11.56 22.02
CA ALA A 299 -3.74 11.76 22.53
C ALA A 299 -4.76 12.01 21.40
N LEU A 300 -4.37 12.78 20.39
CA LEU A 300 -5.18 13.01 19.19
C LEU A 300 -5.34 11.74 18.36
N TRP A 301 -4.26 10.96 18.22
CA TRP A 301 -4.27 9.66 17.55
C TRP A 301 -5.28 8.70 18.19
N GLN A 302 -5.37 8.60 19.52
CA GLN A 302 -6.33 7.70 20.17
C GLN A 302 -7.79 7.98 19.77
N ARG A 303 -8.13 9.25 19.51
CA ARG A 303 -9.47 9.63 19.01
C ARG A 303 -9.63 9.30 17.53
N TYR A 304 -8.62 9.63 16.73
CA TYR A 304 -8.62 9.42 15.29
C TYR A 304 -8.60 7.94 14.89
N ARG A 305 -7.88 7.10 15.66
CA ARG A 305 -7.70 5.66 15.43
C ARG A 305 -9.02 4.90 15.31
N ILE A 306 -10.05 5.33 16.03
CA ILE A 306 -11.38 4.67 16.03
C ILE A 306 -11.98 4.66 14.62
N GLY A 307 -11.82 5.74 13.86
CA GLY A 307 -12.26 5.79 12.47
C GLY A 307 -11.25 5.13 11.53
N TYR A 308 -9.96 5.29 11.81
CA TYR A 308 -8.87 4.91 10.91
C TYR A 308 -8.59 3.41 10.85
N ASP A 309 -8.52 2.72 11.99
CA ASP A 309 -8.06 1.33 12.04
C ASP A 309 -9.19 0.38 11.67
N ARG A 310 -9.09 -0.19 10.47
CA ARG A 310 -9.99 -1.24 9.96
C ARG A 310 -9.24 -2.54 9.76
N THR A 311 -8.15 -2.79 10.49
CA THR A 311 -7.35 -4.01 10.28
C THR A 311 -7.99 -5.26 10.90
N GLU A 312 -8.76 -5.12 11.99
CA GLU A 312 -9.34 -6.25 12.74
C GLU A 312 -10.84 -6.50 12.47
N GLY A 313 -11.59 -5.54 11.96
CA GLY A 313 -13.04 -5.68 11.78
C GLY A 313 -13.82 -4.52 12.37
N MET A 314 -14.96 -4.21 11.78
CA MET A 314 -15.99 -3.38 12.42
C MET A 314 -17.26 -4.20 12.32
N ALA A 315 -17.85 -4.54 13.47
CA ALA A 315 -18.94 -5.53 13.63
C ALA A 315 -20.20 -5.33 12.75
N HIS A 316 -20.25 -4.28 11.93
CA HIS A 316 -21.35 -3.88 11.07
C HIS A 316 -20.97 -3.71 9.59
N GLU A 317 -19.71 -3.89 9.20
CA GLU A 317 -19.31 -3.88 7.79
C GLU A 317 -19.59 -5.27 7.17
N GLN A 318 -20.14 -5.29 5.96
CA GLN A 318 -20.22 -6.51 5.17
C GLN A 318 -19.67 -6.21 3.78
N PRO A 319 -18.73 -7.01 3.27
CA PRO A 319 -18.08 -8.15 3.90
C PRO A 319 -17.10 -7.68 4.97
N ASP A 320 -17.07 -8.35 6.12
CA ASP A 320 -16.06 -8.16 7.15
C ASP A 320 -15.49 -9.52 7.52
N TRP A 321 -14.55 -9.96 6.70
CA TRP A 321 -13.78 -11.18 6.92
C TRP A 321 -12.30 -10.90 6.69
N ARG A 322 -11.46 -11.65 7.40
CA ARG A 322 -10.01 -11.59 7.30
C ARG A 322 -9.42 -12.99 7.36
N VAL A 323 -8.37 -13.24 6.60
CA VAL A 323 -7.64 -14.52 6.53
C VAL A 323 -6.14 -14.36 6.53
#